data_AF-A0A1G5Q7H7-F1
#
_entry.id   AF-A0A1G5Q7H7-F1
#
_cell.length_a   1.000
_cell.length_b   1.000
_cell.length_c   1.000
_cell.angle_alpha   90.00
_cell.angle_beta   90.00
_cell.angle_gamma   90.00
#
_symmetry.space_group_name_H-M   'P 1'
#
loop_
_entity.id
_entity.type
_entity.pdbx_description
1 polymer ?
#
loop_
_entity_poly.entity_id
_entity_poly.type
_entity_poly.pdbx_seq_one_letter_code
_entity_poly.pdbx_strand_id
1 'polypeptide(L)' 'MLEYSVGSSADRDDLYAELSFNRVQWGEISLSEDKKSVNIIIYPDNNILEFRYDEFLHIVEKAKAHLLSLEPLSE' A
#
# COMPACT_ATOMS: atom_id res chain seq x y z
N MET A 1 -4.04 12.21 19.97
CA MET A 1 -3.12 12.26 18.81
C MET A 1 -3.66 11.24 17.82
N LEU A 2 -3.82 11.60 16.55
CA LEU A 2 -4.22 10.64 15.53
C LEU A 2 -3.02 9.73 15.23
N GLU A 3 -3.17 8.43 15.41
CA GLU A 3 -2.12 7.45 15.14
C GLU A 3 -2.39 6.82 13.78
N TYR A 4 -1.55 7.16 12.79
CA TYR A 4 -1.49 6.46 11.52
C TYR A 4 -0.24 5.58 11.51
N SER A 5 -0.39 4.35 11.02
CA SER A 5 0.73 3.42 10.90
C SER A 5 0.60 2.59 9.64
N VAL A 6 1.75 2.26 9.06
CA VAL A 6 1.87 1.24 8.02
C VAL A 6 2.67 0.08 8.59
N GLY A 7 2.10 -1.12 8.56
CA GLY A 7 2.71 -2.34 9.07
C GLY A 7 2.96 -3.35 7.96
N SER A 8 3.97 -4.21 8.14
CA SER A 8 4.15 -5.42 7.34
C SER A 8 4.15 -6.64 8.24
N SER A 9 3.48 -7.73 7.85
CA SER A 9 3.47 -8.97 8.62
C SER A 9 4.67 -9.85 8.24
N ALA A 10 5.36 -10.38 9.24
CA ALA A 10 6.41 -11.39 9.04
C ALA A 10 5.85 -12.81 8.90
N ASP A 11 4.56 -13.01 9.22
CA ASP A 11 3.90 -14.31 9.26
C ASP A 11 3.14 -14.63 7.95
N ARG A 12 3.26 -13.75 6.95
CA ARG A 12 2.57 -13.81 5.66
C ARG A 12 3.61 -13.78 4.54
N ASP A 13 3.60 -14.80 3.69
CA ASP A 13 4.54 -14.96 2.58
C ASP A 13 4.17 -14.13 1.34
N ASP A 14 2.94 -13.61 1.29
CA ASP A 14 2.52 -12.60 0.33
C ASP A 14 2.98 -11.22 0.81
N LEU A 15 3.30 -10.33 -0.14
CA LEU A 15 3.72 -8.96 0.18
C LEU A 15 2.55 -8.22 0.85
N TYR A 16 2.49 -8.27 2.19
CA TYR A 16 1.39 -7.73 2.98
C TYR A 16 1.77 -6.41 3.65
N ALA A 17 1.06 -5.34 3.30
CA ALA A 17 1.13 -4.05 4.00
C ALA A 17 -0.26 -3.61 4.46
N GLU A 18 -0.39 -3.22 5.72
CA GLU A 18 -1.65 -2.71 6.29
C GLU A 18 -1.58 -1.20 6.51
N LEU A 19 -2.66 -0.50 6.17
CA LEU A 19 -2.87 0.90 6.54
C LEU A 19 -3.86 0.97 7.70
N SER A 20 -3.38 1.48 8.83
CA SER A 20 -4.15 1.59 10.06
C SER A 20 -4.28 3.04 10.51
N PHE A 21 -5.47 3.41 10.97
CA PHE A 21 -5.77 4.71 11.57
C PHE A 21 -6.54 4.49 12.87
N ASN A 22 -6.00 5.00 13.98
CA ASN A 22 -6.53 4.80 15.33
C ASN A 22 -6.77 3.32 15.66
N ARG A 23 -5.83 2.43 15.28
CA ARG A 23 -5.88 0.96 15.48
C ARG A 23 -7.00 0.24 14.73
N VAL A 24 -7.66 0.93 13.79
CA VAL A 24 -8.60 0.33 12.84
C VAL A 24 -7.87 0.18 11.52
N GLN A 25 -7.97 -0.99 10.88
CA GLN A 25 -7.43 -1.22 9.55
C GLN A 25 -8.36 -0.58 8.51
N TRP A 26 -7.80 0.28 7.66
CA TRP A 26 -8.51 0.98 6.58
C TRP A 26 -8.15 0.45 5.20
N GLY A 27 -7.03 -0.26 5.09
CA GLY A 27 -6.73 -1.00 3.88
C GLY A 27 -5.59 -1.99 4.04
N GLU A 28 -5.45 -2.84 3.04
CA GLU A 28 -4.31 -3.74 2.89
C GLU A 28 -3.86 -3.82 1.45
N ILE A 29 -2.59 -4.12 1.28
CA ILE A 29 -1.95 -4.45 0.02
C ILE A 29 -1.45 -5.89 0.15
N SER A 30 -1.79 -6.76 -0.80
CA SER A 30 -1.36 -8.17 -0.81
C SER A 30 -0.94 -8.60 -2.22
N LEU A 31 -0.08 -9.62 -2.30
CA LEU A 31 0.31 -10.25 -3.56
C LEU A 31 -0.66 -11.39 -3.87
N SER A 32 -1.15 -11.48 -5.12
CA SER A 32 -1.99 -12.59 -5.57
C SER A 32 -1.25 -13.93 -5.45
N GLU A 33 -2.00 -15.03 -5.31
CA GLU A 33 -1.43 -16.38 -5.19
C GLU A 33 -0.52 -16.76 -6.39
N ASP A 34 -0.90 -16.32 -7.59
CA ASP A 34 -0.11 -16.54 -8.82
C ASP A 34 1.06 -15.57 -8.97
N LYS A 35 1.22 -14.62 -8.03
CA LYS A 35 2.26 -13.60 -7.96
C LYS A 35 2.33 -12.66 -9.15
N LYS A 36 1.23 -12.55 -9.92
CA LYS A 36 1.16 -11.65 -11.08
C LYS A 36 0.52 -10.32 -10.76
N SER A 37 -0.27 -10.26 -9.70
CA SER A 37 -1.06 -9.09 -9.35
C SER A 37 -0.84 -8.65 -7.90
N VAL A 38 -0.97 -7.35 -7.66
CA VAL A 38 -1.10 -6.74 -6.34
C VAL A 38 -2.55 -6.35 -6.16
N ASN A 39 -3.11 -6.75 -5.02
CA ASN A 39 -4.46 -6.39 -4.61
C ASN A 39 -4.37 -5.28 -3.56
N ILE A 40 -5.16 -4.22 -3.75
CA ILE A 40 -5.36 -3.18 -2.76
C ILE A 40 -6.80 -3.24 -2.32
N ILE A 41 -7.02 -3.45 -1.03
CA ILE A 41 -8.35 -3.57 -0.44
C ILE A 41 -8.57 -2.32 0.41
N ILE A 42 -9.67 -1.63 0.18
CA ILE A 42 -10.06 -0.42 0.92
C ILE A 42 -11.33 -0.72 1.71
N TYR A 43 -11.25 -0.56 3.02
CA TYR A 43 -12.35 -0.80 3.95
C TYR A 43 -13.16 0.48 4.20
N PRO A 44 -14.47 0.36 4.53
CA PRO A 44 -15.23 -0.88 4.69
C PRO A 44 -15.85 -1.41 3.39
N ASP A 45 -15.71 -0.68 2.28
CA ASP A 45 -16.41 -0.96 1.03
C ASP A 45 -15.99 -2.27 0.36
N ASN A 46 -14.90 -2.90 0.84
CA ASN A 46 -14.32 -4.14 0.31
C ASN A 46 -14.03 -4.06 -1.19
N ASN A 47 -13.77 -2.85 -1.70
CA ASN A 47 -13.35 -2.65 -3.07
C ASN A 47 -11.93 -3.21 -3.21
N ILE A 48 -11.79 -4.21 -4.08
CA ILE A 48 -10.49 -4.80 -4.43
C ILE A 48 -10.04 -4.18 -5.73
N LEU A 49 -8.93 -3.44 -5.68
CA LEU A 49 -8.25 -2.92 -6.86
C LEU A 49 -7.10 -3.86 -7.19
N GLU A 50 -7.12 -4.43 -8.38
CA GLU A 50 -6.10 -5.35 -8.85
C GLU A 50 -5.20 -4.69 -9.89
N PHE A 51 -3.89 -4.79 -9.71
CA PHE A 51 -2.88 -4.26 -10.63
C PHE A 51 -1.83 -5.31 -10.93
N ARG A 52 -1.23 -5.28 -12.12
CA ARG A 52 -0.06 -6.12 -12.41
C ARG A 52 1.11 -5.75 -11.49
N TYR A 53 1.68 -6.75 -10.83
CA TYR A 53 2.71 -6.60 -9.79
C TYR A 53 3.92 -5.77 -10.26
N ASP A 54 4.58 -6.18 -11.35
CA ASP A 54 5.79 -5.51 -11.83
C ASP A 54 5.52 -4.06 -12.25
N GLU A 55 4.36 -3.82 -12.86
CA GLU A 55 3.96 -2.48 -13.33
C GLU A 55 3.65 -1.56 -12.15
N PHE A 56 2.88 -2.06 -11.18
CA PHE A 56 2.52 -1.32 -9.99
C PHE A 56 3.76 -0.87 -9.20
N LEU A 57 4.67 -1.80 -8.88
CA LEU A 57 5.89 -1.47 -8.14
C LEU A 57 6.79 -0.49 -8.90
N HIS A 58 6.91 -0.64 -10.22
CA HIS A 58 7.67 0.29 -11.05
C HIS A 58 7.10 1.71 -11.01
N ILE A 59 5.78 1.85 -11.06
CA ILE A 59 5.12 3.16 -10.95
C ILE A 59 5.27 3.74 -9.55
N VAL A 60 5.14 2.94 -8.49
CA VAL A 60 5.32 3.40 -7.10
C VAL A 60 6.74 3.91 -6.86
N GLU A 61 7.77 3.20 -7.32
CA GLU A 61 9.15 3.66 -7.17
C GLU A 61 9.41 4.96 -7.95
N LYS A 62 8.85 5.11 -9.15
CA LYS A 62 8.89 6.37 -9.90
C LYS A 62 8.19 7.51 -9.15
N ALA A 63 7.02 7.25 -8.59
CA ALA A 63 6.26 8.23 -7.83
C ALA A 63 7.03 8.67 -6.58
N LYS A 64 7.62 7.73 -5.84
CA LYS A 64 8.49 8.02 -4.69
C LYS A 64 9.70 8.88 -5.08
N ALA A 65 10.42 8.50 -6.14
CA ALA A 65 11.57 9.28 -6.62
C ALA A 65 11.16 10.72 -7.01
N HIS A 66 10.00 10.86 -7.67
CA HIS A 66 9.46 12.17 -8.01
C HIS A 66 9.11 12.98 -6.76
N LEU A 67 8.37 12.41 -5.80
CA LEU A 67 7.99 13.09 -4.56
C LEU A 67 9.21 13.57 -3.76
N LEU A 68 10.28 12.78 -3.70
CA LEU A 68 11.53 13.17 -3.04
C LEU A 68 12.30 14.29 -3.77
N SER A 69 12.01 14.52 -5.05
CA SER A 69 12.59 15.62 -5.83
C SER A 69 11.84 16.94 -5.69
N LEU A 70 10.62 16.91 -5.14
CA LEU A 70 9.79 18.10 -4.95
C LEU A 70 10.29 18.90 -3.74
N GLU A 71 10.16 20.22 -3.83
CA GLU A 71 10.34 21.08 -2.65
C GLU A 71 9.24 20.80 -1.61
N PRO A 72 9.53 20.90 -0.30
CA PRO A 72 8.51 20.80 0.72
C PRO A 72 7.40 21.83 0.47
N LEU A 73 6.15 21.43 0.75
CA LEU A 73 5.04 22.37 0.74
C LEU A 73 5.32 23.45 1.78
N SER A 74 5.28 24.73 1.36
CA SER A 74 5.35 25.85 2.27
C SER A 74 4.15 25.80 3.22
N GLU A 75 4.38 25.95 4.52
CA GLU A 75 3.30 26.06 5.53
C GLU A 75 2.43 27.30 5.31
#